data_AF-A0A958RTR7-F1
#
_entry.id   AF-A0A958RTR7-F1
#
_cell.length_a   1.000
_cell.length_b   1.000
_cell.length_c   1.000
_cell.angle_alpha   90.00
_cell.angle_beta   90.00
_cell.angle_gamma   90.00
#
_symmetry.space_group_name_H-M   'P 1'
#
loop_
_entity.id
_entity.type
_entity.pdbx_description
1 polymer ?
#
loop_
_entity_poly.entity_id
_entity_poly.type
_entity_poly.pdbx_seq_one_letter_code
_entity_poly.pdbx_strand_id
1 'polypeptide(L)'
;MEPRVKYFLILNGIVFTLIILFVHFRRRKNAKLQSSEDASQEQVLSGKINRDYYKQTQGTNKDYKNIKIKDSAEDFVEIATRPVNVVFTWNGHDWDAYEVLGLPAGSTLEEVHMAYEKALAKVDDKSQDFIKKAYRSICQKVS
;
A
#
# COMPACT_ATOMS: atom_id res chain seq x y z
N MET A 1 28.71 -39.92 -33.16
CA MET A 1 28.11 -39.53 -31.86
C MET A 1 27.15 -40.62 -31.44
N GLU A 2 27.44 -41.30 -30.32
CA GLU A 2 26.64 -42.45 -29.88
C GLU A 2 25.17 -42.05 -29.62
N PRO A 3 24.21 -42.94 -29.90
CA PRO A 3 22.79 -42.68 -29.68
C PRO A 3 22.50 -42.28 -28.23
N ARG A 4 23.22 -42.86 -27.27
CA ARG A 4 23.10 -42.55 -25.83
C ARG A 4 23.41 -41.08 -25.52
N VAL A 5 24.42 -40.51 -26.17
CA VAL A 5 24.81 -39.10 -26.00
C VAL A 5 23.75 -38.16 -26.58
N LYS A 6 23.12 -38.56 -27.70
CA LYS A 6 22.03 -37.78 -28.30
C LYS A 6 20.81 -37.71 -27.38
N TYR A 7 20.40 -38.83 -26.79
CA TYR A 7 19.28 -38.86 -25.84
C TYR A 7 19.57 -38.04 -24.58
N PHE A 8 20.79 -38.10 -24.06
CA PHE A 8 21.20 -37.31 -22.89
C PHE A 8 21.12 -35.79 -23.17
N LEU A 9 21.57 -35.35 -24.34
CA LEU A 9 21.49 -33.94 -24.73
C LEU A 9 20.04 -33.48 -24.94
N ILE A 10 19.20 -34.31 -25.56
CA ILE A 10 17.78 -34.01 -25.77
C ILE A 10 17.04 -33.90 -24.43
N LEU A 11 17.28 -34.83 -23.50
CA LEU A 11 16.63 -34.84 -22.19
C LEU A 11 16.99 -33.59 -21.37
N ASN A 12 18.27 -33.24 -21.31
CA ASN A 12 18.72 -32.05 -20.59
C ASN A 12 18.22 -30.75 -21.25
N GLY A 13 18.15 -30.72 -22.59
CA GLY A 13 17.55 -29.61 -23.32
C GLY A 13 16.09 -29.39 -22.95
N ILE A 14 15.30 -30.47 -22.89
CA ILE A 14 13.88 -30.38 -22.50
C ILE A 14 13.74 -29.85 -21.07
N VAL A 15 14.49 -30.40 -20.10
CA VAL A 15 14.44 -29.94 -18.71
C VAL A 15 14.79 -28.45 -18.59
N PHE A 16 15.84 -28.00 -19.30
CA PHE A 16 16.26 -26.61 -19.27
C PHE A 16 15.20 -25.67 -19.88
N THR A 17 14.58 -26.07 -20.99
CA THR A 17 13.49 -25.30 -21.62
C THR A 17 12.25 -25.20 -20.71
N LEU A 18 11.91 -26.27 -19.97
CA LEU A 18 10.81 -26.26 -19.00
C LEU A 18 11.10 -25.32 -17.82
N ILE A 19 12.34 -25.29 -17.33
CA ILE A 19 12.76 -24.37 -16.26
C ILE A 19 12.66 -22.91 -16.73
N ILE A 20 13.16 -22.61 -17.94
CA ILE A 20 13.07 -21.26 -18.51
C ILE A 20 11.61 -20.83 -18.68
N LEU A 21 10.76 -21.71 -19.23
CA LEU A 21 9.33 -21.45 -19.37
C LEU A 21 8.66 -21.23 -18.02
N PHE A 22 8.99 -22.01 -17.01
CA PHE A 22 8.45 -21.86 -15.65
C PHE A 22 8.81 -20.51 -15.03
N VAL A 23 10.07 -20.07 -15.17
CA VAL A 23 10.53 -18.76 -14.69
C VAL A 23 9.84 -17.62 -15.46
N HIS A 24 9.72 -17.73 -16.78
CA HIS A 24 9.00 -16.75 -17.59
C HIS A 24 7.51 -16.69 -17.24
N PHE A 25 6.88 -17.83 -16.96
CA PHE A 25 5.47 -17.89 -16.59
C PHE A 25 5.22 -17.31 -15.19
N ARG A 26 6.13 -17.54 -14.24
CA ARG A 26 6.10 -16.86 -12.92
C ARG A 26 6.25 -15.35 -13.05
N ARG A 27 7.11 -14.87 -13.96
CA ARG A 27 7.27 -13.42 -14.20
C ARG A 27 6.07 -12.79 -14.89
N ARG A 28 5.34 -13.51 -15.75
CA ARG A 28 4.14 -13.00 -16.45
C ARG A 28 2.92 -12.80 -15.55
N LYS A 29 2.81 -13.51 -14.42
CA LYS A 29 1.69 -13.31 -13.47
C LYS A 29 1.70 -11.93 -12.79
N ASN A 30 2.81 -11.20 -12.86
CA ASN A 30 2.94 -9.86 -12.30
C ASN A 30 2.89 -8.75 -13.38
N ALA A 31 2.51 -9.07 -14.62
CA ALA A 31 2.55 -8.14 -15.76
C ALA A 31 1.24 -8.12 -16.57
N LYS A 32 0.11 -7.83 -15.91
CA LYS A 32 -1.16 -7.25 -16.44
C LYS A 32 -2.16 -7.28 -15.27
N LEU A 33 -2.73 -6.17 -14.80
CA LEU A 33 -3.59 -5.26 -15.54
C LEU A 33 -3.48 -3.83 -14.96
N GLN A 34 -3.00 -2.90 -15.76
CA GLN A 34 -3.47 -1.51 -15.73
C GLN A 34 -4.09 -1.20 -17.08
N SER A 35 -5.13 -0.37 -17.03
CA SER A 35 -5.92 0.20 -18.12
C SER A 35 -7.14 -0.62 -18.57
N SER A 36 -8.27 -0.35 -17.92
CA SER A 36 -9.40 0.29 -18.60
C SER A 36 -10.07 1.24 -17.58
N GLU A 37 -10.20 2.49 -17.99
CA GLU A 37 -11.03 3.51 -17.36
C GLU A 37 -12.51 3.09 -17.29
N ASP A 38 -13.22 3.66 -16.33
CA ASP A 38 -14.66 3.91 -16.33
C ASP A 38 -15.62 2.73 -16.50
N ALA A 39 -15.99 2.10 -15.37
CA ALA A 39 -17.37 1.70 -15.09
C ALA A 39 -17.53 1.15 -13.66
N SER A 40 -18.44 1.78 -12.90
CA SER A 40 -19.24 1.18 -11.81
C SER A 40 -18.47 0.86 -10.51
N GLN A 41 -18.62 1.64 -9.43
CA GLN A 41 -19.85 1.69 -8.62
C GLN A 41 -20.64 0.38 -8.63
N GLU A 42 -20.10 -0.70 -8.04
CA GLU A 42 -20.86 -1.66 -7.23
C GLU A 42 -19.91 -2.75 -6.70
N GLN A 43 -19.48 -2.63 -5.45
CA GLN A 43 -19.20 -3.78 -4.58
C GLN A 43 -19.06 -3.30 -3.14
N VAL A 44 -20.15 -2.71 -2.67
CA VAL A 44 -20.55 -2.90 -1.28
C VAL A 44 -21.05 -4.33 -1.17
N LEU A 45 -20.61 -5.04 -0.12
CA LEU A 45 -21.23 -6.24 0.48
C LEU A 45 -20.75 -7.64 0.03
N SER A 46 -19.63 -8.11 0.58
CA SER A 46 -19.62 -9.40 1.30
C SER A 46 -18.37 -9.54 2.19
N GLY A 47 -18.45 -8.99 3.38
CA GLY A 47 -17.48 -9.21 4.44
C GLY A 47 -17.89 -8.33 5.59
N LYS A 48 -18.45 -8.94 6.64
CA LYS A 48 -18.87 -8.26 7.87
C LYS A 48 -17.64 -7.66 8.56
N ILE A 49 -17.14 -6.55 8.05
CA ILE A 49 -16.14 -5.72 8.73
C ILE A 49 -16.93 -4.69 9.53
N ASN A 50 -16.55 -4.60 10.80
CA ASN A 50 -17.24 -3.94 11.88
C ASN A 50 -17.44 -2.44 11.56
N ARG A 51 -18.64 -2.07 11.11
CA ARG A 51 -19.02 -0.70 10.71
C ARG A 51 -18.88 0.30 11.86
N ASP A 52 -18.85 -0.20 13.10
CA ASP A 52 -18.74 0.60 14.31
C ASP A 52 -17.34 1.21 14.49
N TYR A 53 -16.30 0.63 13.88
CA TYR A 53 -14.94 1.19 13.96
C TYR A 53 -14.78 2.50 13.16
N TYR A 54 -15.50 2.63 12.04
CA TYR A 54 -15.41 3.82 11.16
C TYR A 54 -16.23 5.01 11.65
N LYS A 55 -17.17 4.82 12.58
CA LYS A 55 -17.95 5.91 13.18
C LYS A 55 -17.24 6.62 14.33
N GLN A 56 -16.15 6.04 14.85
CA GLN A 56 -15.44 6.62 15.99
C GLN A 56 -14.33 7.61 15.60
N THR A 57 -13.86 7.60 14.34
CA THR A 57 -12.79 8.49 13.86
C THR A 57 -13.28 9.81 13.25
N GLN A 58 -14.60 10.04 13.16
CA GLN A 58 -15.17 11.32 12.69
C GLN A 58 -15.45 12.34 13.82
N GLY A 59 -15.07 12.03 15.06
CA GLY A 59 -15.36 12.87 16.21
C GLY A 59 -14.10 13.40 16.88
N THR A 60 -13.29 14.18 16.18
CA THR A 60 -12.41 15.27 16.69
C THR A 60 -11.32 15.55 15.66
N ASN A 61 -11.54 16.50 14.76
CA ASN A 61 -10.40 17.20 14.16
C ASN A 61 -10.81 18.65 13.91
N LYS A 62 -10.80 19.42 15.00
CA LYS A 62 -10.67 20.87 14.94
C LYS A 62 -9.20 21.13 14.60
N ASP A 63 -8.93 21.99 13.63
CA ASP A 63 -7.61 22.54 13.26
C ASP A 63 -6.99 22.08 11.93
N TYR A 64 -7.78 21.93 10.85
CA TYR A 64 -7.26 22.28 9.53
C TYR A 64 -7.17 23.82 9.47
N LYS A 65 -5.98 24.36 9.77
CA LYS A 65 -5.68 25.79 9.69
C LYS A 65 -6.03 26.32 8.29
N ASN A 66 -6.98 27.26 8.28
CA ASN A 66 -7.32 28.15 7.17
C ASN A 66 -6.07 28.66 6.43
N ILE A 67 -5.86 28.19 5.20
CA ILE A 67 -5.09 28.94 4.21
C ILE A 67 -5.98 30.12 3.81
N LYS A 68 -5.75 31.29 4.39
CA LYS A 68 -6.42 32.52 3.95
C LYS A 68 -5.88 32.91 2.58
N ILE A 69 -6.50 32.41 1.52
CA ILE A 69 -6.38 33.00 0.19
C ILE A 69 -7.20 34.28 0.22
N LYS A 70 -6.52 35.40 0.43
CA LYS A 70 -7.05 36.71 0.09
C LYS A 70 -7.00 36.77 -1.43
N ASP A 71 -8.15 36.64 -2.08
CA ASP A 71 -8.60 37.59 -3.10
C ASP A 71 -9.96 37.15 -3.68
N SER A 72 -10.90 38.09 -3.61
CA SER A 72 -12.21 38.13 -4.27
C SER A 72 -13.33 37.19 -3.77
N ALA A 73 -14.51 37.80 -3.66
CA ALA A 73 -15.72 37.28 -3.04
C ALA A 73 -16.57 36.43 -4.00
N GLU A 74 -16.15 35.19 -4.28
CA GLU A 74 -17.00 34.20 -4.94
C GLU A 74 -16.90 32.85 -4.19
N ASP A 75 -18.06 32.20 -4.02
CA ASP A 75 -18.33 30.96 -3.26
C ASP A 75 -17.09 30.14 -2.86
N PHE A 76 -16.79 30.14 -1.56
CA PHE A 76 -15.84 29.19 -0.96
C PHE A 76 -16.45 27.79 -1.01
N VAL A 77 -16.27 27.09 -2.12
CA VAL A 77 -16.38 25.64 -2.15
C VAL A 77 -15.24 25.13 -1.28
N GLU A 78 -15.53 24.84 -0.02
CA GLU A 78 -14.64 24.07 0.85
C GLU A 78 -14.46 22.70 0.18
N ILE A 79 -13.42 22.58 -0.64
CA ILE A 79 -13.02 21.29 -1.19
C ILE A 79 -12.48 20.51 0.00
N ALA A 80 -13.38 19.84 0.72
CA ALA A 80 -13.07 18.92 1.78
C ALA A 80 -12.31 17.74 1.16
N THR A 81 -11.01 17.92 0.96
CA THR A 81 -10.12 16.88 0.47
C THR A 81 -10.11 15.79 1.52
N ARG A 82 -10.67 14.63 1.17
CA ARG A 82 -10.66 13.47 2.06
C ARG A 82 -9.21 13.06 2.31
N PRO A 83 -8.78 12.86 3.56
CA PRO A 83 -7.44 12.36 3.83
C PRO A 83 -7.23 11.02 3.13
N VAL A 84 -6.15 10.92 2.37
CA VAL A 84 -5.84 9.73 1.55
C VAL A 84 -5.11 8.73 2.43
N ASN A 85 -5.65 7.51 2.55
CA ASN A 85 -4.96 6.41 3.20
C ASN A 85 -3.68 6.06 2.44
N VAL A 86 -2.64 5.71 3.18
CA VAL A 86 -1.34 5.32 2.63
C VAL A 86 -1.18 3.82 2.83
N VAL A 87 -1.10 3.07 1.73
CA VAL A 87 -0.96 1.61 1.76
C VAL A 87 0.45 1.23 1.30
N PHE A 88 1.06 0.24 1.96
CA PHE A 88 2.35 -0.33 1.57
C PHE A 88 2.33 -1.86 1.63
N THR A 89 3.15 -2.49 0.79
CA THR A 89 3.28 -3.94 0.76
C THR A 89 4.41 -4.43 1.68
N TRP A 90 4.12 -5.43 2.50
CA TRP A 90 5.07 -6.14 3.37
C TRP A 90 4.80 -7.64 3.37
N ASN A 91 5.81 -8.45 3.10
CA ASN A 91 5.69 -9.91 2.98
C ASN A 91 4.58 -10.37 2.00
N GLY A 92 4.31 -9.57 0.96
CA GLY A 92 3.28 -9.87 -0.03
C GLY A 92 1.85 -9.49 0.39
N HIS A 93 1.68 -8.83 1.54
CA HIS A 93 0.40 -8.31 2.02
C HIS A 93 0.41 -6.78 2.01
N ASP A 94 -0.74 -6.18 1.74
CA ASP A 94 -0.93 -4.74 1.78
C ASP A 94 -1.43 -4.28 3.15
N TRP A 95 -0.83 -3.21 3.67
CA TRP A 95 -1.06 -2.68 5.01
C TRP A 95 -1.29 -1.17 4.97
N ASP A 96 -2.21 -0.66 5.79
CA ASP A 96 -2.39 0.77 6.00
C ASP A 96 -1.32 1.31 6.96
N ALA A 97 -0.56 2.30 6.50
CA ALA A 97 0.56 2.86 7.25
C ALA A 97 0.13 3.64 8.49
N TYR A 98 -1.03 4.33 8.44
CA TYR A 98 -1.55 5.07 9.57
C TYR A 98 -2.07 4.11 10.65
N GLU A 99 -2.73 3.01 10.25
CA GLU A 99 -3.16 1.98 11.19
C GLU A 99 -1.99 1.27 11.88
N VAL A 100 -0.92 0.97 11.12
CA VAL A 100 0.30 0.37 11.68
C VAL A 100 0.94 1.26 12.76
N LEU A 101 0.87 2.59 12.60
CA LEU A 101 1.35 3.55 13.59
C LEU A 101 0.31 3.92 14.66
N GLY A 102 -0.93 3.44 14.54
CA GLY A 102 -2.03 3.74 15.45
C GLY A 102 -2.52 5.19 15.35
N LEU A 103 -2.46 5.79 14.16
CA LEU A 103 -2.87 7.16 13.87
C LEU A 103 -4.08 7.19 12.91
N PRO A 104 -4.88 8.27 12.93
CA PRO A 104 -5.86 8.52 11.89
C PRO A 104 -5.18 8.93 10.57
N ALA A 105 -5.83 8.61 9.46
CA ALA A 105 -5.39 9.07 8.14
C ALA A 105 -5.39 10.60 8.06
N GLY A 106 -4.34 11.17 7.47
CA GLY A 106 -4.16 12.62 7.39
C GLY A 106 -3.54 13.27 8.63
N SER A 107 -3.11 12.46 9.62
CA SER A 107 -2.27 12.97 10.73
C SER A 107 -1.05 13.72 10.20
N THR A 108 -0.63 14.73 10.96
CA THR A 108 0.51 15.58 10.58
C THR A 108 1.82 14.79 10.61
N LEU A 109 2.82 15.25 9.87
CA LEU A 109 4.11 14.57 9.82
C LEU A 109 4.81 14.53 11.19
N GLU A 110 4.57 15.53 12.04
CA GLU A 110 5.06 15.56 13.43
C GLU A 110 4.42 14.46 14.28
N GLU A 111 3.09 14.30 14.20
CA GLU A 111 2.37 13.22 14.90
C GLU A 111 2.85 11.84 14.44
N VAL A 112 3.04 11.68 13.13
CA VAL A 112 3.57 10.45 12.51
C VAL A 112 4.97 10.14 13.02
N HIS A 113 5.84 11.15 13.13
CA HIS A 113 7.19 10.98 13.67
C HIS A 113 7.17 10.57 15.15
N MET A 114 6.34 11.22 15.96
CA MET A 114 6.19 10.87 17.38
C MET A 114 5.64 9.45 17.58
N ALA A 115 4.67 9.04 16.76
CA ALA A 115 4.11 7.70 16.82
C ALA A 115 5.13 6.64 16.39
N TYR A 116 5.94 6.94 15.38
CA TYR A 116 7.03 6.10 14.92
C TYR A 116 8.08 5.84 16.03
N GLU A 117 8.54 6.88 16.72
CA GLU A 117 9.50 6.71 17.83
C GLU A 117 8.90 5.90 18.99
N LYS A 118 7.64 6.16 19.35
CA LYS A 118 6.93 5.39 20.38
C LYS A 118 6.74 3.92 19.99
N ALA A 119 6.49 3.64 18.71
CA ALA A 119 6.34 2.28 18.22
C ALA A 119 7.67 1.53 18.25
N LEU A 120 8.76 2.16 17.80
CA LEU A 120 10.11 1.58 17.84
C LEU A 120 10.54 1.19 19.26
N ALA A 121 10.19 1.99 20.27
CA ALA A 121 10.54 1.70 21.66
C ALA A 121 9.82 0.45 22.23
N LYS A 122 8.73 0.00 21.59
CA LYS A 122 7.88 -1.11 22.09
C LYS A 122 8.07 -2.42 21.34
N VAL A 123 8.52 -2.35 20.09
CA VAL A 123 8.61 -3.52 19.21
C VAL A 123 9.99 -4.18 19.27
N ASP A 124 10.03 -5.47 18.95
CA ASP A 124 11.27 -6.22 18.78
C ASP A 124 12.03 -5.78 17.53
N ASP A 125 13.35 -6.01 17.52
CA ASP A 125 14.24 -5.59 16.41
C ASP A 125 13.80 -6.09 15.03
N LYS A 126 13.16 -7.26 14.92
CA LYS A 126 12.71 -7.79 13.63
C LYS A 126 11.48 -7.04 13.11
N SER A 127 10.60 -6.62 14.02
CA SER A 127 9.40 -5.85 13.69
C SER A 127 9.69 -4.37 13.42
N GLN A 128 10.86 -3.86 13.81
CA GLN A 128 11.22 -2.45 13.56
C GLN A 128 11.24 -2.10 12.07
N ASP A 129 11.66 -3.03 11.19
CA ASP A 129 11.72 -2.75 9.76
C ASP A 129 10.33 -2.60 9.14
N PHE A 130 9.32 -3.28 9.69
CA PHE A 130 7.93 -3.09 9.32
C PHE A 130 7.43 -1.69 9.72
N ILE A 131 7.72 -1.26 10.95
CA ILE A 131 7.38 0.08 11.44
C ILE A 131 8.09 1.18 10.62
N LYS A 132 9.38 0.98 10.29
CA LYS A 132 10.15 1.88 9.40
C LYS A 132 9.54 1.96 8.01
N LYS A 133 9.04 0.85 7.47
CA LYS A 133 8.40 0.82 6.15
C LYS A 133 7.10 1.62 6.15
N ALA A 134 6.27 1.47 7.18
CA ALA A 134 5.06 2.26 7.36
C ALA A 134 5.38 3.77 7.40
N TYR A 135 6.29 4.19 8.27
CA TYR A 135 6.73 5.58 8.38
C TYR A 135 7.22 6.16 7.04
N ARG A 136 8.10 5.44 6.34
CA ARG A 136 8.65 5.86 5.04
C ARG A 136 7.56 6.03 3.98
N SER A 137 6.56 5.16 3.95
CA SER A 137 5.47 5.25 2.97
C SER A 137 4.64 6.52 3.15
N ILE A 138 4.42 6.95 4.40
CA ILE A 138 3.72 8.21 4.72
C ILE A 138 4.58 9.40 4.28
N CYS A 139 5.87 9.43 4.64
CA CYS A 139 6.76 10.52 4.24
C CYS A 139 6.86 10.68 2.71
N GLN A 140 6.91 9.57 1.96
CA GLN A 140 6.95 9.61 0.49
C GLN A 140 5.67 10.14 -0.16
N LYS A 141 4.51 9.95 0.49
CA LYS A 141 3.23 10.44 -0.02
C LYS A 141 3.05 11.94 0.23
N VAL A 142 3.59 12.44 1.34
CA VAL A 142 3.44 13.83 1.79
C VAL A 142 4.51 14.75 1.19
N SER A 143 5.65 14.19 0.77
CA SER A 143 6.71 14.91 0.05
C SER A 143 6.37 15.16 -1.41
#